data_AF-A0A954LCA3-F1
#
_entry.id   AF-A0A954LCA3-F1
#
_cell.length_a   1.000
_cell.length_b   1.000
_cell.length_c   1.000
_cell.angle_alpha   90.00
_cell.angle_beta   90.00
_cell.angle_gamma   90.00
#
_symmetry.space_group_name_H-M   'P 1'
#
loop_
_entity.id
_entity.type
_entity.pdbx_description
1 polymer ?
#
loop_
_entity_poly.entity_id
_entity_poly.type
_entity_poly.pdbx_seq_one_letter_code
_entity_poly.pdbx_strand_id
1 'polypeptide(L)'
;MPPSALAERLIFGSCTNMDVFVDDQRPWHGQSFTSAISECSPSALARKPSQRLTDAHFRPAAAVPQNSPGIALAVPLRANTFDALVSEVEQLEQQQIRHVSIRRQQILRFGEHTLQEVLENSGIRVACVGFIGGFTGALGVSYQQAVDDALRGIDLAADMNAASVVVVPGEQGLHTYRHAERTVRDALTLIAERIRIAPMRILVPTDTVLLSPRDCFRPRECPLSWITQLGQRTVRSMIVVRGRPDEWKLPFGWRECLDGGGFLRICHRCDQYQEN
;
A
#
# COMPACT_ATOMS: atom_id res chain seq x y z
N MET A 1 17.41 25.00 3.83
CA MET A 1 16.18 24.19 3.93
C MET A 1 16.48 22.83 3.32
N PRO A 2 16.12 21.71 3.97
CA PRO A 2 16.32 20.40 3.34
C PRO A 2 15.46 20.32 2.06
N PRO A 3 15.94 19.63 1.00
CA PRO A 3 15.22 19.48 -0.27
C PRO A 3 13.81 18.85 -0.16
N SER A 4 13.46 18.25 0.98
CA SER A 4 12.16 17.59 1.19
C SER A 4 10.98 18.57 1.24
N ALA A 5 11.18 19.79 1.75
CA ALA A 5 10.10 20.76 2.00
C ALA A 5 9.41 21.30 0.72
N LEU A 6 10.07 21.19 -0.44
CA LEU A 6 9.54 21.67 -1.73
C LEU A 6 8.67 20.62 -2.44
N ALA A 7 9.01 19.33 -2.35
CA ALA A 7 8.16 18.22 -2.79
C ALA A 7 6.92 18.07 -1.89
N GLU A 8 7.05 18.41 -0.61
CA GLU A 8 5.97 18.39 0.38
C GLU A 8 4.82 19.37 0.06
N ARG A 9 5.08 20.43 -0.73
CA ARG A 9 4.10 21.50 -1.03
C ARG A 9 3.11 21.20 -2.16
N LEU A 10 3.31 20.15 -2.96
CA LEU A 10 2.45 19.85 -4.12
C LEU A 10 1.32 18.85 -3.83
N ILE A 11 1.24 18.32 -2.61
CA ILE A 11 0.31 17.23 -2.21
C ILE A 11 -0.80 17.76 -1.25
N PHE A 12 -1.25 19.00 -1.43
CA PHE A 12 -2.23 19.65 -0.53
C PHE A 12 -3.70 19.51 -0.96
N GLY A 13 -4.07 18.39 -1.57
CA GLY A 13 -5.49 18.05 -1.80
C GLY A 13 -6.13 17.37 -0.59
N SER A 14 -7.30 17.84 -0.16
CA SER A 14 -8.21 17.14 0.77
C SER A 14 -8.88 15.95 0.07
N CYS A 15 -8.09 14.97 -0.38
CA CYS A 15 -8.65 13.72 -0.92
C CYS A 15 -9.00 12.78 0.25
N THR A 16 -10.29 12.60 0.50
CA THR A 16 -10.90 11.65 1.43
C THR A 16 -11.15 10.30 0.76
N ASN A 17 -10.16 9.75 0.04
CA ASN A 17 -10.31 8.50 -0.71
C ASN A 17 -10.19 7.26 0.19
N MET A 18 -10.98 6.21 -0.05
CA MET A 18 -10.87 4.92 0.64
C MET A 18 -10.13 3.90 -0.20
N ASP A 19 -9.42 3.01 0.47
CA ASP A 19 -8.67 1.93 -0.14
C ASP A 19 -9.33 0.59 0.20
N VAL A 20 -9.65 -0.18 -0.83
CA VAL A 20 -10.19 -1.54 -0.73
C VAL A 20 -9.07 -2.51 -1.09
N PHE A 21 -8.86 -3.52 -0.26
CA PHE A 21 -7.81 -4.50 -0.46
C PHE A 21 -8.20 -5.83 0.15
N VAL A 22 -7.43 -6.87 -0.14
CA VAL A 22 -7.60 -8.20 0.47
C VAL A 22 -6.76 -8.26 1.75
N ASP A 23 -7.41 -8.36 2.90
CA ASP A 23 -6.73 -8.53 4.19
C ASP A 23 -6.39 -10.00 4.38
N ASP A 24 -5.21 -10.37 3.89
CA ASP A 24 -4.59 -11.64 4.23
C ASP A 24 -3.98 -11.48 5.63
N GLN A 25 -4.76 -11.82 6.66
CA GLN A 25 -4.38 -11.83 8.09
C GLN A 25 -3.16 -12.71 8.40
N ARG A 26 -2.56 -13.35 7.38
CA ARG A 26 -1.37 -14.18 7.53
C ARG A 26 -0.12 -13.29 7.67
N PRO A 27 0.64 -13.41 8.76
CA PRO A 27 2.00 -12.89 8.78
C PRO A 27 2.76 -13.50 7.60
N TRP A 28 3.39 -12.65 6.79
CA TRP A 28 4.20 -13.08 5.65
C TRP A 28 5.48 -13.75 6.16
N HIS A 29 5.38 -15.01 6.53
CA HIS A 29 6.53 -15.90 6.54
C HIS A 29 6.82 -16.22 5.08
N GLY A 30 8.00 -15.82 4.58
CA GLY A 30 8.43 -16.05 3.19
C GLY A 30 8.55 -17.52 2.82
N GLN A 31 7.43 -18.24 2.75
CA GLN A 31 7.36 -19.61 2.30
C GLN A 31 6.81 -19.66 0.88
N SER A 32 7.63 -20.27 0.03
CA SER A 32 7.41 -20.59 -1.37
C SER A 32 6.04 -21.23 -1.60
N PHE A 33 5.15 -20.54 -2.33
CA PHE A 33 4.09 -21.23 -3.06
C PHE A 33 4.70 -21.81 -4.34
N THR A 34 5.25 -23.03 -4.24
CA THR A 34 5.46 -23.88 -5.41
C THR A 34 4.12 -24.48 -5.81
N SER A 35 3.61 -23.98 -6.93
CA SER A 35 2.94 -24.75 -8.00
C SER A 35 2.05 -25.93 -7.59
N ALA A 36 0.73 -25.76 -7.70
CA ALA A 36 -0.19 -26.87 -7.90
C ALA A 36 -0.36 -27.12 -9.41
N ILE A 37 0.47 -28.01 -9.96
CA ILE A 37 0.10 -28.85 -11.10
C ILE A 37 0.46 -30.30 -10.71
N SER A 38 -0.59 -31.06 -10.42
CA SER A 38 -0.81 -32.48 -10.72
C SER A 38 0.31 -33.53 -10.55
N GLU A 39 0.06 -34.42 -9.58
CA GLU A 39 0.22 -35.89 -9.61
C GLU A 39 1.60 -36.56 -9.84
N CYS A 40 2.14 -37.17 -8.78
CA CYS A 40 2.24 -38.65 -8.66
C CYS A 40 2.92 -39.05 -7.32
N SER A 41 2.24 -39.87 -6.54
CA SER A 41 2.79 -40.69 -5.43
C SER A 41 3.58 -41.89 -6.01
N PRO A 42 4.54 -42.56 -5.29
CA PRO A 42 4.28 -43.17 -3.98
C PRO A 42 5.45 -43.28 -2.95
N SER A 43 5.02 -43.43 -1.68
CA SER A 43 5.60 -44.19 -0.54
C SER A 43 7.03 -43.93 -0.02
N ALA A 44 7.17 -43.61 1.27
CA ALA A 44 7.81 -44.48 2.30
C ALA A 44 8.11 -43.79 3.65
N LEU A 45 7.62 -44.41 4.73
CA LEU A 45 8.24 -44.63 6.06
C LEU A 45 8.68 -43.47 6.99
N ALA A 46 7.81 -43.23 7.99
CA ALA A 46 8.03 -43.16 9.44
C ALA A 46 9.41 -42.84 10.06
N ARG A 47 9.42 -41.85 10.98
CA ARG A 47 10.01 -41.95 12.34
C ARG A 47 9.61 -40.75 13.23
N LYS A 48 9.05 -41.06 14.42
CA LYS A 48 8.95 -40.20 15.63
C LYS A 48 10.29 -40.30 16.40
N PRO A 49 10.75 -39.30 17.21
CA PRO A 49 10.27 -39.25 18.61
C PRO A 49 10.33 -37.88 19.35
N SER A 50 9.66 -37.93 20.52
CA SER A 50 9.95 -37.28 21.81
C SER A 50 9.57 -35.82 22.07
N GLN A 51 8.54 -35.70 22.91
CA GLN A 51 8.22 -34.58 23.78
C GLN A 51 9.37 -34.26 24.76
N ARG A 52 9.54 -32.97 25.08
CA ARG A 52 9.79 -32.49 26.45
C ARG A 52 9.04 -31.18 26.68
N LEU A 53 8.20 -31.20 27.71
CA LEU A 53 7.61 -30.03 28.35
C LEU A 53 8.69 -29.29 29.16
N THR A 54 8.61 -27.95 29.16
CA THR A 54 8.60 -27.16 30.41
C THR A 54 7.86 -25.85 30.15
N ASP A 55 6.87 -25.60 31.01
CA ASP A 55 5.95 -24.48 31.03
C ASP A 55 6.62 -23.13 31.31
N ALA A 56 6.18 -22.11 30.57
CA ALA A 56 6.10 -20.74 31.08
C ALA A 56 4.80 -20.14 30.53
N HIS A 57 3.94 -19.65 31.41
CA HIS A 57 2.61 -19.13 31.13
C HIS A 57 2.66 -17.94 30.14
N PHE A 58 2.54 -18.23 28.85
CA PHE A 58 2.12 -17.27 27.83
C PHE A 58 0.62 -17.49 27.60
N ARG A 59 -0.23 -16.55 28.00
CA ARG A 59 -1.63 -16.52 27.56
C ARG A 59 -1.59 -16.34 26.04
N PRO A 60 -1.97 -17.32 25.21
CA PRO A 60 -2.10 -17.07 23.79
C PRO A 60 -3.25 -16.07 23.63
N ALA A 61 -3.00 -14.98 22.90
CA ALA A 61 -4.10 -14.21 22.33
C ALA A 61 -5.05 -15.21 21.66
N ALA A 62 -6.34 -15.10 21.99
CA ALA A 62 -7.36 -16.00 21.46
C ALA A 62 -7.16 -16.16 19.95
N ALA A 63 -7.04 -17.41 19.50
CA ALA A 63 -6.86 -17.72 18.09
C ALA A 63 -7.99 -17.05 17.30
N VAL A 64 -7.63 -15.99 16.56
CA VAL A 64 -8.53 -15.35 15.61
C VAL A 64 -8.92 -16.42 14.59
N PRO A 65 -10.22 -16.67 14.36
CA PRO A 65 -10.64 -17.70 13.42
C PRO A 65 -10.00 -17.42 12.05
N GLN A 66 -9.49 -18.49 11.43
CA GLN A 66 -8.94 -18.46 10.08
C GLN A 66 -10.07 -18.15 9.09
N ASN A 67 -10.43 -16.88 8.97
CA ASN A 67 -11.32 -16.40 7.92
C ASN A 67 -10.57 -16.48 6.60
N SER A 68 -11.25 -17.02 5.58
CA SER A 68 -10.88 -16.80 4.17
C SER A 68 -10.55 -15.32 3.98
N PRO A 69 -9.54 -14.97 3.15
CA PRO A 69 -9.12 -13.59 2.97
C PRO A 69 -10.33 -12.70 2.65
N GLY A 70 -10.68 -11.85 3.61
CA GLY A 70 -11.82 -10.95 3.52
C GLY A 70 -11.41 -9.67 2.81
N ILE A 71 -12.34 -9.09 2.06
CA ILE A 71 -12.17 -7.72 1.58
C ILE A 71 -12.15 -6.79 2.80
N ALA A 72 -11.11 -5.97 2.92
CA ALA A 72 -10.97 -4.96 3.94
C ALA A 72 -11.01 -3.55 3.35
N LEU A 73 -11.43 -2.62 4.19
CA LEU A 73 -11.55 -1.20 3.88
C LEU A 73 -10.55 -0.43 4.75
N ALA A 74 -9.67 0.33 4.12
CA ALA A 74 -8.81 1.31 4.78
C ALA A 74 -9.31 2.72 4.51
N VAL A 75 -9.55 3.47 5.57
CA VAL A 75 -9.97 4.86 5.48
C VAL A 75 -8.78 5.82 5.63
N PRO A 76 -8.76 6.96 4.94
CA PRO A 76 -7.67 7.91 5.06
C PRO A 76 -7.79 8.63 6.39
N LEU A 77 -6.71 8.63 7.17
CA LEU A 77 -6.63 9.43 8.38
C LEU A 77 -6.71 10.92 8.03
N ARG A 78 -7.59 11.67 8.68
CA ARG A 78 -7.87 13.08 8.37
C ARG A 78 -7.27 14.04 9.40
N ALA A 79 -7.00 13.55 10.60
CA ALA A 79 -6.51 14.34 11.71
C ALA A 79 -5.23 15.10 11.36
N ASN A 80 -5.20 16.36 11.79
CA ASN A 80 -4.07 17.28 11.64
C ASN A 80 -3.60 17.85 13.00
N THR A 81 -4.28 17.50 14.09
CA THR A 81 -3.92 17.78 15.49
C THR A 81 -4.07 16.49 16.30
N PHE A 82 -3.42 16.44 17.47
CA PHE A 82 -3.45 15.24 18.31
C PHE A 82 -4.85 14.96 18.88
N ASP A 83 -5.56 15.97 19.37
CA ASP A 83 -6.93 15.80 19.87
C ASP A 83 -7.89 15.29 18.79
N ALA A 84 -7.72 15.78 17.56
CA ALA A 84 -8.49 15.30 16.41
C ALA A 84 -8.11 13.86 16.03
N LEU A 85 -6.85 13.45 16.21
CA LEU A 85 -6.40 12.08 15.98
C LEU A 85 -7.08 11.11 16.95
N VAL A 86 -7.07 11.44 18.25
CA VAL A 86 -7.73 10.62 19.27
C VAL A 86 -9.22 10.51 18.99
N SER A 87 -9.89 11.64 18.72
CA SER A 87 -11.31 11.66 18.40
C SER A 87 -11.65 10.87 17.12
N GLU A 88 -10.83 10.97 16.09
CA GLU A 88 -11.01 10.22 14.84
C GLU A 88 -10.83 8.71 15.09
N VAL A 89 -9.81 8.30 15.84
CA VAL A 89 -9.55 6.89 16.16
C VAL A 89 -10.67 6.27 16.98
N GLU A 90 -11.21 6.98 17.97
CA GLU A 90 -12.40 6.55 18.72
C GLU A 90 -13.62 6.34 17.82
N GLN A 91 -13.84 7.25 16.85
CA GLN A 91 -14.93 7.12 15.88
C GLN A 91 -14.72 5.90 14.96
N LEU A 92 -13.50 5.68 14.48
CA LEU A 92 -13.17 4.52 13.65
C LEU A 92 -13.38 3.21 14.40
N GLU A 93 -13.01 3.16 15.68
CA GLU A 93 -13.23 2.01 16.55
C GLU A 93 -14.74 1.72 16.72
N GLN A 94 -15.55 2.75 16.99
CA GLN A 94 -17.01 2.62 17.09
C GLN A 94 -17.65 2.13 15.77
N GLN A 95 -17.08 2.53 14.63
CA GLN A 95 -17.48 2.06 13.30
C GLN A 95 -16.88 0.70 12.92
N GLN A 96 -16.10 0.09 13.80
CA GLN A 96 -15.40 -1.19 13.59
C GLN A 96 -14.44 -1.17 12.38
N ILE A 97 -13.93 0.00 12.02
CA ILE A 97 -12.92 0.16 10.98
C ILE A 97 -11.56 -0.21 11.57
N ARG A 98 -10.87 -1.16 10.94
CA ARG A 98 -9.61 -1.74 11.45
C ARG A 98 -8.38 -1.35 10.66
N HIS A 99 -8.54 -0.55 9.61
CA HIS A 99 -7.46 -0.20 8.71
C HIS A 99 -7.51 1.26 8.32
N VAL A 100 -6.35 1.90 8.28
CA VAL A 100 -6.20 3.29 7.84
C VAL A 100 -5.12 3.43 6.78
N SER A 101 -5.28 4.42 5.90
CA SER A 101 -4.20 4.94 5.06
C SER A 101 -3.68 6.25 5.64
N ILE A 102 -2.36 6.40 5.67
CA ILE A 102 -1.69 7.51 6.37
C ILE A 102 -0.81 8.28 5.39
N ARG A 103 -0.89 9.61 5.46
CA ARG A 103 0.03 10.47 4.73
C ARG A 103 1.35 10.60 5.49
N ARG A 104 2.48 10.58 4.78
CA ARG A 104 3.82 10.74 5.41
C ARG A 104 3.91 11.98 6.30
N GLN A 105 3.27 13.08 5.91
CA GLN A 105 3.26 14.32 6.70
C GLN A 105 2.54 14.17 8.04
N GLN A 106 1.58 13.25 8.17
CA GLN A 106 0.92 12.98 9.45
C GLN A 106 1.86 12.23 10.39
N ILE A 107 2.61 11.26 9.86
CA ILE A 107 3.62 10.54 10.64
C ILE A 107 4.69 11.51 11.15
N LEU A 108 5.23 12.36 10.27
CA LEU A 108 6.23 13.38 10.65
C LEU A 108 5.67 14.42 11.64
N ARG A 109 4.36 14.68 11.60
CA ARG A 109 3.71 15.66 12.48
C ARG A 109 3.48 15.12 13.88
N PHE A 110 2.94 13.90 13.98
CA PHE A 110 2.59 13.29 15.27
C PHE A 110 3.78 12.58 15.92
N GLY A 111 4.77 12.20 15.11
CA GLY A 111 5.81 11.26 15.49
C GLY A 111 5.34 9.82 15.27
N GLU A 112 6.25 8.98 14.79
CA GLU A 112 6.00 7.56 14.51
C GLU A 112 5.44 6.83 15.73
N HIS A 113 6.17 6.90 16.86
CA HIS A 113 5.80 6.22 18.10
C HIS A 113 4.42 6.63 18.61
N THR A 114 4.13 7.93 18.67
CA THR A 114 2.86 8.45 19.15
C THR A 114 1.69 7.99 18.27
N LEU A 115 1.86 8.09 16.95
CA LEU A 115 0.81 7.70 16.01
C LEU A 115 0.57 6.19 16.05
N GLN A 116 1.65 5.40 16.12
CA GLN A 116 1.58 3.96 16.24
C GLN A 116 0.89 3.53 17.53
N GLU A 117 1.28 4.10 18.68
CA GLU A 117 0.69 3.79 19.99
C GLU A 117 -0.83 4.04 20.00
N VAL A 118 -1.28 5.18 19.48
CA VAL A 118 -2.72 5.51 19.41
C VAL A 118 -3.47 4.49 18.54
N LEU A 119 -2.93 4.13 17.39
CA LEU A 119 -3.59 3.18 16.47
C LEU A 119 -3.60 1.76 17.02
N GLU A 120 -2.49 1.30 17.60
CA GLU A 120 -2.35 -0.04 18.17
C GLU A 120 -3.27 -0.25 19.37
N ASN A 121 -3.39 0.76 20.26
CA ASN A 121 -4.28 0.71 21.42
C ASN A 121 -5.76 0.55 21.03
N SER A 122 -6.16 1.05 19.86
CA SER A 122 -7.52 0.88 19.30
C SER A 122 -7.64 -0.29 18.32
N GLY A 123 -6.60 -1.11 18.16
CA GLY A 123 -6.57 -2.26 17.26
C GLY A 123 -6.72 -1.88 15.77
N ILE A 124 -6.29 -0.68 15.39
CA ILE A 124 -6.28 -0.18 14.02
C ILE A 124 -4.90 -0.39 13.41
N ARG A 125 -4.85 -0.95 12.20
CA ARG A 125 -3.62 -1.21 11.44
C ARG A 125 -3.43 -0.24 10.29
N VAL A 126 -2.18 -0.05 9.87
CA VAL A 126 -1.83 0.79 8.73
C VAL A 126 -1.85 -0.05 7.45
N ALA A 127 -2.84 0.18 6.58
CA ALA A 127 -2.94 -0.53 5.31
C ALA A 127 -1.92 -0.01 4.30
N CYS A 128 -1.80 1.32 4.17
CA CYS A 128 -0.77 1.90 3.33
C CYS A 128 -0.31 3.28 3.78
N VAL A 129 0.95 3.59 3.51
CA VAL A 129 1.55 4.91 3.68
C VAL A 129 1.80 5.55 2.31
N GLY A 130 1.54 6.84 2.16
CA GLY A 130 1.80 7.53 0.90
C GLY A 130 1.96 9.05 1.04
N PHE A 131 2.36 9.75 -0.01
CA PHE A 131 2.90 9.22 -1.27
C PHE A 131 4.43 9.35 -1.26
N ILE A 132 5.10 8.47 -2.01
CA ILE A 132 6.53 8.58 -2.37
C ILE A 132 6.68 8.65 -3.89
N GLY A 133 7.84 9.07 -4.40
CA GLY A 133 8.14 9.04 -5.84
C GLY A 133 8.50 10.41 -6.42
N GLY A 134 7.93 10.74 -7.58
CA GLY A 134 8.31 11.91 -8.38
C GLY A 134 9.58 11.68 -9.21
N PHE A 135 9.87 10.43 -9.58
CA PHE A 135 11.09 10.01 -10.29
C PHE A 135 11.31 10.71 -11.62
N THR A 136 10.24 11.12 -12.30
CA THR A 136 10.34 11.84 -13.58
C THR A 136 10.64 13.34 -13.43
N GLY A 137 10.80 13.83 -12.19
CA GLY A 137 11.06 15.24 -11.90
C GLY A 137 9.82 16.13 -11.86
N ALA A 138 8.61 15.53 -11.95
CA ALA A 138 7.33 16.26 -11.94
C ALA A 138 7.12 17.14 -10.69
N LEU A 139 7.83 16.84 -9.60
CA LEU A 139 7.77 17.58 -8.33
C LEU A 139 8.94 18.58 -8.14
N GLY A 140 9.72 18.86 -9.20
CA GLY A 140 10.84 19.80 -9.14
C GLY A 140 12.07 19.28 -8.39
N VAL A 141 12.14 17.97 -8.15
CA VAL A 141 13.28 17.28 -7.52
C VAL A 141 14.03 16.46 -8.56
N SER A 142 15.34 16.25 -8.34
CA SER A 142 16.12 15.36 -9.20
C SER A 142 15.72 13.90 -9.01
N TYR A 143 16.03 13.04 -9.99
CA TYR A 143 15.81 11.60 -9.87
C TYR A 143 16.44 11.02 -8.59
N GLN A 144 17.70 11.38 -8.29
CA GLN A 144 18.39 10.88 -7.10
C GLN A 144 17.70 11.34 -5.81
N GLN A 145 17.29 12.61 -5.74
CA GLN A 145 16.56 13.13 -4.57
C GLN A 145 15.22 12.41 -4.38
N ALA A 146 14.49 12.13 -5.46
CA ALA A 146 13.24 11.39 -5.44
C ALA A 146 13.42 9.94 -4.97
N VAL A 147 14.49 9.26 -5.43
CA VAL A 147 14.83 7.90 -4.99
C VAL A 147 15.24 7.88 -3.52
N ASP A 148 16.12 8.77 -3.09
CA ASP A 148 16.55 8.84 -1.69
C ASP A 148 15.36 9.13 -0.76
N ASP A 149 14.43 9.98 -1.19
CA ASP A 149 13.20 10.25 -0.45
C ASP A 149 12.23 9.06 -0.44
N ALA A 150 12.12 8.33 -1.54
CA ALA A 150 11.32 7.11 -1.60
C ALA A 150 11.86 6.03 -0.65
N LEU A 151 13.18 5.87 -0.57
CA LEU A 151 13.81 4.92 0.37
C LEU A 151 13.55 5.30 1.83
N ARG A 152 13.69 6.58 2.20
CA ARG A 152 13.30 7.05 3.54
C ARG A 152 11.82 6.85 3.83
N GLY A 153 10.96 7.07 2.83
CA GLY A 153 9.52 6.82 2.97
C GLY A 153 9.17 5.34 3.12
N ILE A 154 9.96 4.43 2.54
CA ILE A 154 9.84 2.98 2.74
C ILE A 154 10.23 2.60 4.16
N ASP A 155 11.33 3.13 4.67
CA ASP A 155 11.76 2.88 6.05
C ASP A 155 10.70 3.38 7.04
N LEU A 156 10.21 4.61 6.85
CA LEU A 156 9.10 5.19 7.63
C LEU A 156 7.82 4.33 7.60
N ALA A 157 7.48 3.77 6.43
CA ALA A 157 6.32 2.91 6.30
C ALA A 157 6.52 1.55 7.00
N ALA A 158 7.73 1.02 6.98
CA ALA A 158 8.09 -0.20 7.70
C ALA A 158 8.02 0.01 9.22
N ASP A 159 8.50 1.15 9.73
CA ASP A 159 8.43 1.50 11.15
C ASP A 159 6.98 1.61 11.64
N MET A 160 6.07 2.09 10.77
CA MET A 160 4.62 2.12 11.02
C MET A 160 3.91 0.77 10.83
N ASN A 161 4.64 -0.33 10.59
CA ASN A 161 4.10 -1.64 10.25
C ASN A 161 3.08 -1.61 9.09
N ALA A 162 3.29 -0.75 8.10
CA ALA A 162 2.37 -0.58 6.99
C ALA A 162 2.43 -1.79 6.04
N ALA A 163 1.26 -2.26 5.61
CA ALA A 163 1.20 -3.37 4.64
C ALA A 163 1.70 -2.97 3.24
N SER A 164 1.62 -1.68 2.89
CA SER A 164 2.00 -1.16 1.57
C SER A 164 2.49 0.29 1.61
N VAL A 165 3.23 0.69 0.58
CA VAL A 165 3.57 2.09 0.29
C VAL A 165 3.06 2.49 -1.10
N VAL A 166 2.48 3.68 -1.22
CA VAL A 166 1.94 4.18 -2.49
C VAL A 166 2.96 5.05 -3.22
N VAL A 167 3.35 4.62 -4.41
CA VAL A 167 4.34 5.28 -5.27
C VAL A 167 3.64 6.06 -6.37
N VAL A 168 3.87 7.36 -6.41
CA VAL A 168 3.42 8.30 -7.44
C VAL A 168 4.66 8.63 -8.29
N PRO A 169 4.89 7.91 -9.40
CA PRO A 169 6.16 8.00 -10.14
C PRO A 169 6.37 9.34 -10.84
N GLY A 170 5.30 10.10 -11.08
CA GLY A 170 5.29 11.33 -11.87
C GLY A 170 4.92 11.08 -13.34
N GLU A 171 4.54 12.15 -14.02
CA GLU A 171 4.14 12.11 -15.44
C GLU A 171 5.33 11.97 -16.40
N GLN A 172 5.04 11.73 -17.68
CA GLN A 172 6.04 11.84 -18.74
C GLN A 172 6.65 13.25 -18.84
N GLY A 173 5.83 14.31 -18.74
CA GLY A 173 6.29 15.69 -18.82
C GLY A 173 6.97 15.99 -20.16
N LEU A 174 8.13 16.67 -20.12
CA LEU A 174 8.92 17.01 -21.31
C LEU A 174 9.83 15.88 -21.80
N HIS A 175 9.81 14.72 -21.13
CA HIS A 175 10.64 13.58 -21.51
C HIS A 175 10.07 12.87 -22.73
N THR A 176 10.95 12.19 -23.48
CA THR A 176 10.47 11.16 -24.41
C THR A 176 9.81 10.04 -23.63
N TYR A 177 8.79 9.40 -24.20
CA TYR A 177 8.10 8.28 -23.56
C TYR A 177 9.07 7.18 -23.10
N ARG A 178 10.03 6.78 -23.94
CA ARG A 178 11.03 5.76 -23.60
C ARG A 178 11.90 6.16 -22.41
N HIS A 179 12.27 7.44 -22.32
CA HIS A 179 13.04 7.93 -21.19
C HIS A 179 12.21 7.91 -19.90
N ALA A 180 10.99 8.47 -19.93
CA ALA A 180 10.11 8.45 -18.76
C ALA A 180 9.81 7.01 -18.30
N GLU A 181 9.48 6.11 -19.23
CA GLU A 181 9.22 4.71 -18.91
C GLU A 181 10.43 4.05 -18.25
N ARG A 182 11.61 4.20 -18.85
CA ARG A 182 12.85 3.65 -18.30
C ARG A 182 13.12 4.20 -16.90
N THR A 183 13.01 5.50 -16.70
CA THR A 183 13.20 6.15 -15.40
C THR A 183 12.27 5.59 -14.34
N VAL A 184 10.99 5.38 -14.67
CA VAL A 184 10.03 4.79 -13.73
C VAL A 184 10.36 3.32 -13.46
N ARG A 185 10.69 2.51 -14.48
CA ARG A 185 11.06 1.10 -14.31
C ARG A 185 12.32 0.94 -13.46
N ASP A 186 13.35 1.75 -13.72
CA ASP A 186 14.62 1.74 -12.99
C ASP A 186 14.38 2.09 -11.52
N ALA A 187 13.60 3.14 -11.23
CA ALA A 187 13.26 3.52 -9.86
C ALA A 187 12.44 2.45 -9.13
N LEU A 188 11.36 1.94 -9.75
CA LEU A 188 10.52 0.89 -9.17
C LEU A 188 11.31 -0.38 -8.86
N THR A 189 12.22 -0.76 -9.76
CA THR A 189 13.12 -1.91 -9.55
C THR A 189 13.99 -1.67 -8.33
N LEU A 190 14.67 -0.52 -8.25
CA LEU A 190 15.55 -0.17 -7.14
C LEU A 190 14.81 -0.18 -5.79
N ILE A 191 13.64 0.47 -5.70
CA ILE A 191 12.90 0.49 -4.43
C ILE A 191 12.27 -0.86 -4.08
N ALA A 192 11.93 -1.68 -5.08
CA ALA A 192 11.48 -3.05 -4.84
C ALA A 192 12.58 -3.91 -4.20
N GLU A 193 13.85 -3.64 -4.50
CA GLU A 193 14.99 -4.32 -3.87
C GLU A 193 15.08 -4.01 -2.38
N ARG A 194 14.81 -2.77 -1.97
CA ARG A 194 14.76 -2.34 -0.55
C ARG A 194 13.66 -3.09 0.20
N ILE A 195 12.48 -3.20 -0.42
CA ILE A 195 11.33 -3.87 0.19
C ILE A 195 11.52 -5.38 0.32
N ARG A 196 12.39 -6.05 -0.46
CA ARG A 196 12.62 -7.50 -0.26
C ARG A 196 12.99 -7.89 1.17
N ILE A 197 13.47 -6.95 1.98
CA ILE A 197 13.85 -7.15 3.39
C ILE A 197 12.64 -7.00 4.33
N ALA A 198 11.56 -6.34 3.91
CA ALA A 198 10.35 -6.08 4.69
C ALA A 198 9.11 -6.77 4.07
N PRO A 199 8.11 -7.19 4.85
CA PRO A 199 6.88 -7.82 4.33
C PRO A 199 5.89 -6.79 3.73
N MET A 200 6.39 -5.75 3.04
CA MET A 200 5.60 -4.65 2.48
C MET A 200 5.42 -4.78 0.96
N ARG A 201 4.43 -4.09 0.39
CA ARG A 201 4.24 -3.97 -1.07
C ARG A 201 4.39 -2.54 -1.55
N ILE A 202 4.75 -2.37 -2.83
CA ILE A 202 4.64 -1.10 -3.55
C ILE A 202 3.31 -1.10 -4.30
N LEU A 203 2.54 -0.03 -4.15
CA LEU A 203 1.32 0.21 -4.89
C LEU A 203 1.56 1.33 -5.91
N VAL A 204 1.41 1.01 -7.20
CA VAL A 204 1.51 1.97 -8.30
C VAL A 204 0.11 2.28 -8.81
N PRO A 205 -0.37 3.53 -8.72
CA PRO A 205 -1.66 3.92 -9.24
C PRO A 205 -1.78 3.71 -10.75
N THR A 206 -2.94 3.23 -11.20
CA THR A 206 -3.24 3.11 -12.64
C THR A 206 -3.73 4.43 -13.25
N ASP A 207 -4.09 5.41 -12.42
CA ASP A 207 -4.52 6.76 -12.82
C ASP A 207 -4.19 7.77 -11.70
N THR A 208 -4.49 9.05 -11.93
CA THR A 208 -4.09 10.13 -11.02
C THR A 208 -4.77 10.00 -9.65
N VAL A 209 -3.98 10.14 -8.58
CA VAL A 209 -4.41 10.03 -7.17
C VAL A 209 -4.46 11.38 -6.48
N LEU A 210 -3.68 12.34 -6.98
CA LEU A 210 -3.64 13.74 -6.59
C LEU A 210 -4.52 14.61 -7.50
N LEU A 211 -5.28 13.99 -8.41
CA LEU A 211 -6.10 14.68 -9.42
C LEU A 211 -5.28 15.63 -10.32
N SER A 212 -3.96 15.40 -10.41
CA SER A 212 -3.05 16.17 -11.23
C SER A 212 -2.56 15.27 -12.37
N PRO A 213 -2.54 15.72 -13.64
CA PRO A 213 -1.94 14.91 -14.70
C PRO A 213 -0.46 14.62 -14.44
N ARG A 214 0.19 15.40 -13.55
CA ARG A 214 1.61 15.32 -13.25
C ARG A 214 2.04 14.18 -12.35
N ASP A 215 1.09 13.47 -11.74
CA ASP A 215 1.37 12.51 -10.68
C ASP A 215 1.53 11.06 -11.22
N CYS A 216 0.95 10.75 -12.37
CA CYS A 216 0.86 9.39 -12.87
C CYS A 216 1.59 9.22 -14.21
N PHE A 217 2.48 8.25 -14.26
CA PHE A 217 3.02 7.76 -15.52
C PHE A 217 1.95 6.91 -16.21
N ARG A 218 1.69 7.16 -17.50
CA ARG A 218 0.71 6.42 -18.30
C ARG A 218 1.42 5.54 -19.31
N PRO A 219 1.51 4.21 -19.08
CA PRO A 219 2.08 3.32 -20.07
C PRO A 219 1.21 3.28 -21.33
N ARG A 220 1.83 2.95 -22.48
CA ARG A 220 1.11 2.78 -23.76
C ARG A 220 0.23 1.54 -23.78
N GLU A 221 0.62 0.51 -23.04
CA GLU A 221 -0.16 -0.69 -22.83
C GLU A 221 -1.05 -0.56 -21.59
N CYS A 222 -1.91 -1.56 -21.34
CA CYS A 222 -2.73 -1.59 -20.13
C CYS A 222 -1.84 -1.47 -18.86
N PRO A 223 -2.12 -0.53 -17.93
CA PRO A 223 -1.31 -0.34 -16.72
C PRO A 223 -1.13 -1.62 -15.89
N LEU A 224 -2.14 -2.48 -15.82
CA LEU A 224 -2.07 -3.75 -15.09
C LEU A 224 -1.08 -4.72 -15.74
N SER A 225 -1.13 -4.85 -17.06
CA SER A 225 -0.17 -5.65 -17.83
C SER A 225 1.24 -5.08 -17.71
N TRP A 226 1.40 -3.76 -17.80
CA TRP A 226 2.69 -3.08 -17.66
C TRP A 226 3.34 -3.35 -16.29
N ILE A 227 2.57 -3.26 -15.20
CA ILE A 227 3.04 -3.57 -13.84
C ILE A 227 3.42 -5.05 -13.73
N THR A 228 2.60 -5.95 -14.28
CA THR A 228 2.86 -7.40 -14.26
C THR A 228 4.16 -7.73 -14.99
N GLN A 229 4.44 -7.08 -16.11
CA GLN A 229 5.66 -7.25 -16.91
C GLN A 229 6.93 -6.75 -16.20
N LEU A 230 6.84 -5.97 -15.13
CA LEU A 230 8.01 -5.63 -14.31
C LEU A 230 8.63 -6.89 -13.67
N GLY A 231 7.87 -7.97 -13.51
CA GLY A 231 8.33 -9.22 -12.89
C GLY A 231 8.62 -9.09 -11.39
N GLN A 232 8.33 -7.93 -10.79
CA GLN A 232 8.58 -7.66 -9.38
C GLN A 232 7.42 -8.14 -8.51
N ARG A 233 7.66 -9.14 -7.65
CA ARG A 233 6.63 -9.69 -6.76
C ARG A 233 6.16 -8.72 -5.66
N THR A 234 6.88 -7.65 -5.40
CA THR A 234 6.51 -6.64 -4.40
C THR A 234 5.73 -5.47 -5.00
N VAL A 235 5.78 -5.27 -6.32
CA VAL A 235 5.11 -4.17 -7.01
C VAL A 235 3.73 -4.61 -7.47
N ARG A 236 2.69 -3.88 -7.06
CA ARG A 236 1.28 -4.14 -7.34
C ARG A 236 0.58 -2.90 -7.83
N SER A 237 -0.55 -3.11 -8.49
CA SER A 237 -1.42 -2.03 -8.96
C SER A 237 -2.27 -1.48 -7.82
N MET A 238 -2.49 -0.17 -7.84
CA MET A 238 -3.61 0.48 -7.18
C MET A 238 -4.55 1.00 -8.26
N ILE A 239 -5.68 0.36 -8.46
CA ILE A 239 -6.66 0.84 -9.43
C ILE A 239 -7.42 2.00 -8.80
N VAL A 240 -7.34 3.18 -9.42
CA VAL A 240 -8.12 4.34 -8.97
C VAL A 240 -9.50 4.27 -9.60
N VAL A 241 -10.51 3.98 -8.78
CA VAL A 241 -11.91 3.95 -9.17
C VAL A 241 -12.49 5.36 -9.01
N ARG A 242 -12.92 5.94 -10.12
CA ARG A 242 -13.67 7.20 -10.13
C ARG A 242 -15.11 6.87 -10.44
N GLY A 243 -16.01 7.08 -9.47
CA GLY A 243 -17.42 6.89 -9.74
C GLY A 243 -17.85 7.80 -10.89
N ARG A 244 -18.47 7.21 -11.89
CA ARG A 244 -19.25 7.93 -12.89
C ARG A 244 -20.70 7.88 -12.41
N PRO A 245 -21.44 8.99 -12.46
CA PRO A 245 -22.83 9.03 -11.97
C PRO A 245 -23.75 8.01 -12.64
N ASP A 246 -23.38 7.49 -13.83
CA ASP A 246 -24.26 6.66 -14.64
C ASP A 246 -23.77 5.21 -14.87
N GLU A 247 -22.59 4.82 -14.34
CA GLU A 247 -22.01 3.48 -14.59
C GLU A 247 -21.34 2.87 -13.34
N TRP A 248 -22.06 1.97 -12.67
CA TRP A 248 -21.63 1.17 -11.51
C TRP A 248 -20.78 -0.03 -11.91
N LYS A 249 -19.67 0.19 -12.60
CA LYS A 249 -18.82 -0.91 -13.06
C LYS A 249 -17.41 -0.73 -12.54
N LEU A 250 -16.99 -1.67 -11.68
CA LEU A 250 -15.60 -1.82 -11.34
C LEU A 250 -14.77 -1.98 -12.62
N PRO A 251 -13.62 -1.29 -12.72
CA PRO A 251 -12.81 -1.30 -13.92
C PRO A 251 -12.30 -2.70 -14.25
N PHE A 252 -12.09 -2.97 -15.54
CA PHE A 252 -11.52 -4.22 -16.00
C PHE A 252 -10.21 -4.55 -15.24
N GLY A 253 -10.05 -5.81 -14.82
CA GLY A 253 -8.86 -6.26 -14.09
C GLY A 253 -8.89 -6.04 -12.57
N TRP A 254 -10.02 -5.60 -12.00
CA TRP A 254 -10.11 -5.31 -10.56
C TRP A 254 -9.94 -6.54 -9.67
N ARG A 255 -10.45 -7.71 -10.10
CA ARG A 255 -10.31 -8.97 -9.33
C ARG A 255 -8.87 -9.42 -9.35
N GLU A 256 -8.25 -9.43 -10.52
CA GLU A 256 -6.86 -9.79 -10.73
C GLU A 256 -5.92 -8.87 -9.93
N CYS A 257 -6.26 -7.58 -9.86
CA CYS A 257 -5.56 -6.62 -9.00
C CYS A 257 -5.64 -7.04 -7.52
N LEU A 258 -6.84 -7.30 -7.00
CA LEU A 258 -7.05 -7.69 -5.60
C LEU A 258 -6.42 -9.05 -5.27
N ASP A 259 -6.61 -10.06 -6.11
CA ASP A 259 -6.03 -11.41 -5.96
C ASP A 259 -4.49 -11.36 -6.00
N GLY A 260 -3.93 -10.42 -6.75
CA GLY A 260 -2.50 -10.12 -6.77
C GLY A 260 -1.99 -9.45 -5.49
N GLY A 261 -2.85 -8.98 -4.59
CA GLY A 261 -2.49 -8.15 -3.44
C GLY A 261 -2.33 -6.66 -3.77
N GLY A 262 -2.97 -6.22 -4.85
CA GLY A 262 -3.17 -4.82 -5.21
C GLY A 262 -4.39 -4.23 -4.50
N PHE A 263 -4.63 -2.94 -4.75
CA PHE A 263 -5.62 -2.12 -4.04
C PHE A 263 -6.61 -1.50 -5.05
N LEU A 264 -7.84 -1.25 -4.63
CA LEU A 264 -8.76 -0.35 -5.33
C LEU A 264 -8.89 0.93 -4.49
N ARG A 265 -8.58 2.08 -5.08
CA ARG A 265 -8.76 3.38 -4.43
C ARG A 265 -10.04 4.02 -4.93
N ILE A 266 -11.06 4.10 -4.08
CA ILE A 266 -12.34 4.71 -4.40
C ILE A 266 -12.25 6.22 -4.15
N CYS A 267 -12.40 7.00 -5.23
CA CYS A 267 -12.36 8.45 -5.15
C CYS A 267 -13.68 9.02 -4.61
N HIS A 268 -13.62 9.74 -3.49
CA HIS A 268 -14.81 10.25 -2.79
C HIS A 268 -15.52 11.40 -3.52
N ARG A 269 -14.93 11.97 -4.58
CA ARG A 269 -15.59 13.01 -5.40
C ARG A 269 -16.76 12.50 -6.25
N CYS A 270 -17.08 11.21 -6.21
CA CYS A 270 -18.20 10.66 -6.97
C CYS A 270 -19.56 10.75 -6.26
N ASP A 271 -19.64 11.29 -5.04
CA ASP A 271 -20.88 11.41 -4.22
C ASP A 271 -21.67 10.10 -4.00
N GLN A 272 -21.12 8.97 -4.44
CA GLN A 272 -21.76 7.65 -4.45
C GLN A 272 -20.87 6.57 -3.85
N TYR A 273 -20.08 6.98 -2.86
CA TYR A 273 -19.04 6.20 -2.22
C TYR A 273 -19.56 4.95 -1.47
N GLN A 274 -20.75 5.01 -0.88
CA GLN A 274 -21.32 3.86 -0.14
C GLN A 274 -21.85 2.76 -1.07
N GLU A 275 -22.17 3.11 -2.32
CA GLU A 275 -22.72 2.19 -3.32
C GLU A 275 -21.63 1.55 -4.21
N ASN A 276 -20.42 2.13 -4.26
CA ASN A 276 -19.24 1.62 -4.99
C ASN A 276 -18.36 0.72 -4.13
#